data_AF-A0A3S0K0E2-F1
#
_entry.id   AF-A0A3S0K0E2-F1
#
_cell.length_a   1.000
_cell.length_b   1.000
_cell.length_c   1.000
_cell.angle_alpha   90.00
_cell.angle_beta   90.00
_cell.angle_gamma   90.00
#
_symmetry.space_group_name_H-M   'P 1'
#
loop_
_entity.id
_entity.type
_entity.pdbx_description
1 polymer ?
#
loop_
_entity_poly.entity_id
_entity_poly.type
_entity_poly.pdbx_seq_one_letter_code
_entity_poly.pdbx_strand_id
1 'polypeptide(L)'
;MQLRWYNLAIVISIAEGLIMQKIITINELTLQFGAKELVTDFSQNVYAGERIAIIGRNGSGKSSLLKILAQEIHDNAVVLQNGLQSAYVPQLSDNSSTQSGGERFNTNLSHALASYPDVLLLDEPSNHLDQYNRKSLIKLLRHFSGSLIIVSHDLELLNNCVDTLWHINHGKVTVFNGKYSDYLHEQQLKQQNLLAQVADLKQQQRTSHQSLMQEQQRAKNSRQQGEKSIVNRKWPTITSQAKARRAEMTAGQKQRQMREQRENIGTQLADIFVHEEIIPQFNLPHQPTKRSIVQLNQVSIAYEQDKLLLQNVNLQINGNDKVVLLGANGSGKSSLFKALLQDRSLISVGEIIAPEPSKIGYLDQHYANLAPEFSAVDIIANIAPQWTTAEIRNHLNSFLLRKNEEVLIPCKYLSGGELVRLSLATIAANPPALLLLDEISNNLDIETKQHVLTILNNYPGAYLLICHEEEFVAQLNLDYVYQIKSGILCKKSD
;
A
#
# COMPACT_ATOMS: atom_id res chain seq x y z
N MET A 1 0.66 -31.57 54.94
CA MET A 1 -0.04 -31.41 53.64
C MET A 1 -0.28 -29.93 53.29
N GLN A 2 -0.58 -29.04 54.25
CA GLN A 2 -0.73 -27.59 54.01
C GLN A 2 0.55 -26.84 53.55
N LEU A 3 1.76 -27.25 53.96
CA LEU A 3 3.01 -26.62 53.52
C LEU A 3 3.35 -26.83 52.03
N ARG A 4 2.81 -27.89 51.39
CA ARG A 4 3.04 -28.17 49.97
C ARG A 4 2.21 -27.27 49.05
N TRP A 5 1.03 -26.84 49.52
CA TRP A 5 0.15 -25.92 48.79
C TRP A 5 0.59 -24.47 48.92
N TYR A 6 1.20 -24.08 50.05
CA TYR A 6 1.76 -22.74 50.22
C TYR A 6 2.97 -22.50 49.30
N ASN A 7 3.85 -23.52 49.14
CA ASN A 7 4.93 -23.44 48.17
C ASN A 7 4.46 -23.51 46.71
N LEU A 8 3.38 -24.23 46.39
CA LEU A 8 2.81 -24.20 45.04
C LEU A 8 2.14 -22.85 44.72
N ALA A 9 1.44 -22.25 45.68
CA ALA A 9 0.84 -20.93 45.53
C ALA A 9 1.90 -19.81 45.46
N ILE A 10 3.02 -19.94 46.19
CA ILE A 10 4.17 -19.03 46.07
C ILE A 10 4.88 -19.24 44.73
N VAL A 11 5.07 -20.47 44.26
CA VAL A 11 5.70 -20.73 42.95
C VAL A 11 4.78 -20.30 41.79
N ILE A 12 3.46 -20.43 41.92
CA ILE A 12 2.48 -19.91 40.94
C ILE A 12 2.39 -18.38 41.03
N SER A 13 2.46 -17.78 42.22
CA SER A 13 2.49 -16.31 42.38
C SER A 13 3.84 -15.70 41.97
N ILE A 14 4.94 -16.45 42.00
CA ILE A 14 6.25 -16.06 41.46
C ILE A 14 6.29 -16.30 39.93
N ALA A 15 5.56 -17.28 39.41
CA ALA A 15 5.43 -17.53 37.97
C ALA A 15 4.48 -16.52 37.28
N GLU A 16 3.39 -16.12 37.94
CA GLU A 16 2.53 -14.99 37.53
C GLU A 16 3.19 -13.63 37.83
N GLY A 17 4.20 -13.63 38.70
CA GLY A 17 5.08 -12.52 39.03
C GLY A 17 6.45 -12.58 38.34
N LEU A 18 6.54 -13.21 37.15
CA LEU A 18 7.62 -12.92 36.22
C LEU A 18 7.46 -11.45 35.82
N ILE A 19 8.18 -10.60 36.54
CA ILE A 19 8.21 -9.16 36.36
C ILE A 19 8.39 -8.91 34.87
N MET A 20 7.33 -8.44 34.21
CA MET A 20 7.42 -7.77 32.92
C MET A 20 8.34 -6.56 33.15
N GLN A 21 9.64 -6.80 33.00
CA GLN A 21 10.67 -5.81 33.25
C GLN A 21 10.58 -4.79 32.13
N LYS A 22 10.28 -3.54 32.48
CA LYS A 22 10.27 -2.44 31.53
C LYS A 22 11.69 -2.16 31.08
N ILE A 23 11.94 -2.33 29.79
CA ILE A 23 13.27 -2.12 29.19
C ILE A 23 13.35 -0.79 28.45
N ILE A 24 12.23 -0.32 27.87
CA ILE A 24 12.13 0.96 27.17
C ILE A 24 10.86 1.66 27.62
N THR A 25 10.97 2.94 27.96
CA THR A 25 9.83 3.81 28.24
C THR A 25 9.86 4.98 27.27
N ILE A 26 8.74 5.19 26.59
CA ILE A 26 8.51 6.29 25.65
C ILE A 26 7.43 7.18 26.27
N ASN A 27 7.73 8.46 26.45
CA ASN A 27 6.82 9.44 27.04
C ASN A 27 6.62 10.63 26.10
N GLU A 28 5.39 10.82 25.62
CA GLU A 28 4.97 11.98 24.81
C GLU A 28 5.88 12.27 23.60
N LEU A 29 6.38 11.21 22.96
CA LEU A 29 7.28 11.34 21.82
C LEU A 29 6.54 11.98 20.64
N THR A 30 7.08 13.09 20.16
CA THR A 30 6.58 13.80 18.98
C THR A 30 7.69 13.87 17.93
N LEU A 31 7.41 13.36 16.73
CA LEU A 31 8.33 13.33 15.60
C LEU A 31 7.87 14.27 14.50
N GLN A 32 8.74 15.22 14.15
CA GLN A 32 8.50 16.18 13.08
C GLN A 32 9.64 16.11 12.07
N PHE A 33 9.30 16.16 10.77
CA PHE A 33 10.27 16.30 9.69
C PHE A 33 9.85 17.45 8.78
N GLY A 34 10.60 18.56 8.83
CA GLY A 34 10.20 19.81 8.18
C GLY A 34 8.88 20.34 8.77
N ALA A 35 7.88 20.57 7.91
CA ALA A 35 6.55 21.03 8.31
C ALA A 35 5.55 19.89 8.60
N LYS A 36 5.96 18.62 8.45
CA LYS A 36 5.07 17.46 8.58
C LYS A 36 5.30 16.77 9.92
N GLU A 37 4.24 16.66 10.71
CA GLU A 37 4.21 15.82 11.90
C GLU A 37 4.03 14.36 11.50
N LEU A 38 4.98 13.51 11.90
CA LEU A 38 5.04 12.09 11.58
C LEU A 38 4.43 11.24 12.69
N VAL A 39 4.72 11.60 13.94
CA VAL A 39 4.18 10.98 15.16
C VAL A 39 3.89 12.08 16.18
N THR A 40 2.77 11.98 16.88
CA THR A 40 2.30 12.97 17.87
C THR A 40 1.93 12.26 19.17
N ASP A 41 2.40 12.80 20.30
CA ASP A 41 2.09 12.38 21.67
C ASP A 41 2.16 10.87 21.93
N PHE A 42 3.16 10.18 21.35
CA PHE A 42 3.26 8.74 21.50
C PHE A 42 3.88 8.37 22.85
N SER A 43 3.12 7.63 23.67
CA SER A 43 3.60 7.10 24.94
C SER A 43 3.38 5.60 25.00
N GLN A 44 4.44 4.83 25.25
CA GLN A 44 4.36 3.39 25.37
C GLN A 44 5.53 2.80 26.16
N ASN A 45 5.30 1.65 26.82
CA ASN A 45 6.35 0.87 27.45
C ASN A 45 6.63 -0.39 26.62
N VAL A 46 7.91 -0.76 26.53
CA VAL A 46 8.36 -2.05 26.01
C VAL A 46 8.87 -2.89 27.17
N TYR A 47 8.42 -4.14 27.21
CA TYR A 47 8.79 -5.11 28.22
C TYR A 47 9.79 -6.14 27.68
N ALA A 48 10.59 -6.72 28.58
CA ALA A 48 11.57 -7.74 28.24
C ALA A 48 10.88 -8.98 27.61
N GLY A 49 11.40 -9.44 26.48
CA GLY A 49 10.86 -10.55 25.69
C GLY A 49 9.75 -10.18 24.71
N GLU A 50 9.25 -8.93 24.70
CA GLU A 50 8.22 -8.51 23.74
C GLU A 50 8.74 -8.51 22.30
N ARG A 51 7.85 -8.85 21.37
CA ARG A 51 8.15 -8.91 19.94
C ARG A 51 7.22 -7.96 19.20
N ILE A 52 7.72 -6.75 19.01
CA ILE A 52 6.98 -5.63 18.47
C ILE A 52 7.30 -5.46 16.99
N ALA A 53 6.30 -5.19 16.16
CA ALA A 53 6.52 -4.63 14.84
C ALA A 53 5.88 -3.28 14.65
N ILE A 54 6.60 -2.41 13.96
CA ILE A 54 6.18 -1.08 13.58
C ILE A 54 5.75 -1.12 12.12
N ILE A 55 4.47 -0.90 11.87
CA ILE A 55 3.86 -0.89 10.54
C ILE A 55 3.26 0.49 10.26
N GLY A 56 3.12 0.84 8.99
CA GLY A 56 2.55 2.12 8.58
C GLY A 56 3.01 2.53 7.18
N ARG A 57 2.40 3.57 6.63
CA ARG A 57 2.68 4.01 5.25
C ARG A 57 4.15 4.39 5.03
N ASN A 58 4.61 4.37 3.80
CA ASN A 58 5.95 4.90 3.49
C ASN A 58 6.03 6.39 3.82
N GLY A 59 7.12 6.81 4.47
CA GLY A 59 7.27 8.18 4.96
C GLY A 59 6.39 8.55 6.17
N SER A 60 5.83 7.56 6.89
CA SER A 60 5.13 7.78 8.17
C SER A 60 6.07 7.97 9.36
N GLY A 61 7.38 7.76 9.19
CA GLY A 61 8.38 7.91 10.26
C GLY A 61 8.80 6.60 10.94
N LYS A 62 8.46 5.42 10.41
CA LYS A 62 8.84 4.10 10.97
C LYS A 62 10.35 3.99 11.30
N SER A 63 11.20 4.22 10.30
CA SER A 63 12.66 4.17 10.46
C SER A 63 13.18 5.27 11.40
N SER A 64 12.58 6.47 11.39
CA SER A 64 12.93 7.54 12.34
C SER A 64 12.61 7.15 13.79
N LEU A 65 11.43 6.57 14.02
CA LEU A 65 11.03 6.05 15.32
C LEU A 65 11.99 4.95 15.78
N LEU A 66 12.33 4.00 14.89
CA LEU A 66 13.26 2.91 15.19
C LEU A 66 14.66 3.42 15.55
N LYS A 67 15.17 4.43 14.85
CA LYS A 67 16.47 5.07 15.15
C LYS A 67 16.53 5.75 16.50
N ILE A 68 15.41 6.34 16.94
CA ILE A 68 15.31 6.93 18.28
C ILE A 68 15.29 5.84 19.35
N LEU A 69 14.55 4.75 19.12
CA LEU A 69 14.55 3.60 20.02
C LEU A 69 15.94 2.94 20.10
N ALA A 70 16.69 2.95 19.01
CA ALA A 70 18.07 2.48 18.93
C ALA A 70 19.10 3.46 19.53
N GLN A 71 18.68 4.65 19.98
CA GLN A 71 19.56 5.73 20.45
C GLN A 71 20.58 6.24 19.41
N GLU A 72 20.31 6.03 18.11
CA GLU A 72 21.09 6.70 17.04
C GLU A 72 20.77 8.20 16.97
N ILE A 73 19.51 8.54 17.29
CA ILE A 73 19.04 9.91 17.41
C ILE A 73 18.62 10.09 18.86
N HIS A 74 19.31 10.97 19.59
CA HIS A 74 18.97 11.24 20.97
C HIS A 74 17.67 12.03 21.08
N ASP A 75 16.72 11.49 21.83
CA ASP A 75 15.48 12.15 22.21
C ASP A 75 15.22 11.89 23.70
N ASN A 76 14.86 12.94 24.44
CA ASN A 76 14.62 12.85 25.88
C ASN A 76 13.32 12.09 26.21
N ALA A 77 12.43 11.90 25.24
CA ALA A 77 11.20 11.15 25.40
C ALA A 77 11.43 9.64 25.57
N VAL A 78 12.57 9.11 25.12
CA VAL A 78 12.87 7.67 25.17
C VAL A 78 13.94 7.37 26.21
N VAL A 79 13.54 6.63 27.24
CA VAL A 79 14.42 6.20 28.34
C VAL A 79 14.63 4.68 28.23
N LEU A 80 15.88 4.27 28.01
CA LEU A 80 16.29 2.87 28.09
C LEU A 80 16.67 2.51 29.53
N GLN A 81 16.45 1.26 29.92
CA GLN A 81 16.93 0.75 31.19
C GLN A 81 18.47 0.75 31.25
N ASN A 82 19.04 1.10 32.42
CA ASN A 82 20.48 1.06 32.64
C ASN A 82 21.06 -0.34 32.42
N GLY A 83 22.12 -0.42 31.61
CA GLY A 83 22.84 -1.67 31.30
C GLY A 83 22.24 -2.49 30.16
N LEU A 84 21.15 -2.02 29.54
CA LEU A 84 20.51 -2.66 28.38
C LEU A 84 21.45 -2.60 27.16
N GLN A 85 21.69 -3.74 26.52
CA GLN A 85 22.41 -3.80 25.25
C GLN A 85 21.42 -3.84 24.09
N SER A 86 21.37 -2.76 23.30
CA SER A 86 20.59 -2.71 22.07
C SER A 86 21.49 -2.87 20.84
N ALA A 87 21.05 -3.67 19.87
CA ALA A 87 21.68 -3.73 18.55
C ALA A 87 20.70 -3.30 17.47
N TYR A 88 21.15 -2.40 16.58
CA TYR A 88 20.35 -1.89 15.47
C TYR A 88 20.94 -2.32 14.13
N VAL A 89 20.08 -2.80 13.25
CA VAL A 89 20.42 -3.11 11.85
C VAL A 89 19.67 -2.13 10.96
N PRO A 90 20.37 -1.16 10.35
CA PRO A 90 19.75 -0.17 9.48
C PRO A 90 19.32 -0.79 8.15
N GLN A 91 18.35 -0.12 7.51
CA GLN A 91 17.97 -0.44 6.14
C GLN A 91 19.17 -0.22 5.21
N LEU A 92 19.49 -1.23 4.42
CA LEU A 92 20.58 -1.13 3.44
C LEU A 92 20.17 -0.20 2.30
N SER A 93 21.10 0.67 1.89
CA SER A 93 21.00 1.44 0.65
C SER A 93 21.81 0.78 -0.46
N ASP A 94 21.33 0.86 -1.70
CA ASP A 94 21.91 0.21 -2.89
C ASP A 94 23.27 0.77 -3.34
N ASN A 95 23.95 1.57 -2.50
CA ASN A 95 25.20 2.21 -2.90
C ASN A 95 26.38 1.21 -2.94
N SER A 96 26.76 0.87 -4.17
CA SER A 96 28.12 0.59 -4.67
C SER A 96 29.05 -0.29 -3.81
N SER A 97 28.77 -1.60 -3.74
CA SER A 97 29.81 -2.59 -3.42
C SER A 97 29.54 -3.85 -4.22
N THR A 98 30.59 -4.64 -4.39
CA THR A 98 30.60 -5.91 -5.11
C THR A 98 29.77 -7.01 -4.42
N GLN A 99 29.29 -6.78 -3.20
CA GLN A 99 28.48 -7.73 -2.43
C GLN A 99 26.99 -7.56 -2.74
N SER A 100 26.27 -8.68 -2.81
CA SER A 100 24.81 -8.67 -2.95
C SER A 100 24.16 -8.05 -1.71
N GLY A 101 22.98 -7.44 -1.86
CA GLY A 101 22.23 -6.85 -0.74
C GLY A 101 22.01 -7.82 0.43
N GLY A 102 21.75 -9.10 0.13
CA GLY A 102 21.59 -10.14 1.16
C GLY A 102 22.88 -10.50 1.92
N GLU A 103 24.04 -10.50 1.26
CA GLU A 103 25.33 -10.74 1.94
C GLU A 103 25.66 -9.62 2.93
N ARG A 104 25.42 -8.37 2.52
CA ARG A 104 25.58 -7.21 3.39
C ARG A 104 24.65 -7.29 4.60
N PHE A 105 23.39 -7.64 4.37
CA PHE A 105 22.41 -7.76 5.44
C PHE A 105 22.82 -8.83 6.46
N ASN A 106 23.21 -10.01 5.98
CA ASN A 106 23.69 -11.09 6.83
C ASN A 106 24.94 -10.70 7.62
N THR A 107 25.84 -9.93 7.02
CA THR A 107 27.05 -9.43 7.70
C THR A 107 26.68 -8.46 8.83
N ASN A 108 25.81 -7.49 8.56
CA ASN A 108 25.35 -6.52 9.56
C ASN A 108 24.57 -7.20 10.70
N LEU A 109 23.69 -8.14 10.35
CA LEU A 109 22.95 -8.94 11.32
C LEU A 109 23.89 -9.78 12.19
N SER A 110 24.90 -10.41 11.60
CA SER A 110 25.90 -11.19 12.35
C SER A 110 26.68 -10.32 13.32
N HIS A 111 27.08 -9.12 12.90
CA HIS A 111 27.76 -8.15 13.75
C HIS A 111 26.86 -7.66 14.90
N ALA A 112 25.59 -7.35 14.61
CA ALA A 112 24.60 -6.97 15.62
C ALA A 112 24.43 -8.07 16.68
N LEU A 113 24.28 -9.32 16.24
CA LEU A 113 24.08 -10.47 17.13
C LEU A 113 25.33 -10.85 17.94
N ALA A 114 26.54 -10.54 17.46
CA ALA A 114 27.79 -10.83 18.16
C ALA A 114 27.90 -10.09 19.51
N SER A 115 27.16 -9.00 19.69
CA SER A 115 27.08 -8.27 20.94
C SER A 115 26.18 -8.94 22.00
N TYR A 116 25.45 -10.01 21.66
CA TYR A 116 24.42 -10.61 22.53
C TYR A 116 23.42 -9.58 23.05
N PRO A 117 22.70 -8.87 22.16
CA PRO A 117 21.82 -7.79 22.56
C PRO A 117 20.60 -8.29 23.35
N ASP A 118 20.18 -7.51 24.34
CA ASP A 118 18.89 -7.68 25.02
C ASP A 118 17.73 -7.24 24.12
N VAL A 119 17.97 -6.25 23.26
CA VAL A 119 17.00 -5.71 22.29
C VAL A 119 17.60 -5.68 20.90
N LEU A 120 16.94 -6.36 19.96
CA LEU A 120 17.30 -6.32 18.54
C LEU A 120 16.31 -5.44 17.77
N LEU A 121 16.82 -4.40 17.13
CA LEU A 121 16.06 -3.46 16.30
C LEU A 121 16.41 -3.68 14.82
N LEU A 122 15.42 -3.99 13.98
CA LEU A 122 15.62 -4.29 12.55
C LEU A 122 14.77 -3.37 11.67
N ASP A 123 15.40 -2.69 10.70
CA ASP A 123 14.74 -1.80 9.76
C ASP A 123 14.62 -2.45 8.36
N GLU A 124 13.40 -2.85 7.98
CA GLU A 124 13.06 -3.55 6.73
C GLU A 124 14.02 -4.71 6.38
N PRO A 125 14.17 -5.71 7.28
CA PRO A 125 15.20 -6.75 7.14
C PRO A 125 14.95 -7.74 5.99
N SER A 126 13.72 -7.80 5.49
CA SER A 126 13.32 -8.65 4.37
C SER A 126 13.72 -8.08 3.00
N ASN A 127 14.06 -6.79 2.92
CA ASN A 127 14.31 -6.14 1.65
C ASN A 127 15.58 -6.70 1.00
N HIS A 128 15.51 -7.01 -0.29
CA HIS A 128 16.59 -7.61 -1.08
C HIS A 128 17.01 -9.03 -0.66
N LEU A 129 16.26 -9.70 0.25
CA LEU A 129 16.44 -11.11 0.56
C LEU A 129 15.59 -12.00 -0.35
N ASP A 130 16.24 -13.03 -0.90
CA ASP A 130 15.54 -14.10 -1.59
C ASP A 130 14.75 -14.98 -0.60
N GLN A 131 13.90 -15.86 -1.14
CA GLN A 131 13.03 -16.73 -0.33
C GLN A 131 13.81 -17.61 0.66
N TYR A 132 15.00 -18.10 0.27
CA TYR A 132 15.79 -18.98 1.12
C TYR A 132 16.38 -18.23 2.32
N ASN A 133 16.97 -17.06 2.08
CA ASN A 133 17.54 -16.22 3.13
C ASN A 133 16.45 -15.67 4.05
N ARG A 134 15.28 -15.30 3.51
CA ARG A 134 14.12 -14.87 4.30
C ARG A 134 13.65 -15.95 5.27
N LYS A 135 13.48 -17.20 4.79
CA LYS A 135 13.13 -18.35 5.65
C LYS A 135 14.18 -18.62 6.73
N SER A 136 15.45 -18.43 6.41
CA SER A 136 16.55 -18.57 7.37
C SER A 136 16.53 -17.48 8.43
N LEU A 137 16.29 -16.23 8.04
CA LEU A 137 16.11 -15.09 8.95
C LEU A 137 14.93 -15.32 9.91
N ILE A 138 13.77 -15.71 9.40
CA ILE A 138 12.58 -15.99 10.22
C ILE A 138 12.89 -17.08 11.27
N LYS A 139 13.60 -18.15 10.88
CA LYS A 139 14.01 -19.20 11.83
C LYS A 139 14.94 -18.66 12.91
N LEU A 140 15.88 -17.79 12.57
CA LEU A 140 16.80 -17.16 13.51
C LEU A 140 16.02 -16.28 14.50
N LEU A 141 15.19 -15.36 14.00
CA LEU A 141 14.44 -14.41 14.83
C LEU A 141 13.44 -15.11 15.76
N ARG A 142 12.84 -16.22 15.33
CA ARG A 142 11.95 -17.03 16.19
C ARG A 142 12.66 -17.59 17.43
N HIS A 143 13.94 -17.92 17.33
CA HIS A 143 14.75 -18.47 18.43
C HIS A 143 15.52 -17.40 19.20
N PHE A 144 15.41 -16.14 18.82
CA PHE A 144 15.99 -15.04 19.59
C PHE A 144 15.23 -14.89 20.91
N SER A 145 16.00 -14.85 22.00
CA SER A 145 15.50 -14.85 23.39
C SER A 145 15.34 -13.45 24.00
N GLY A 146 15.87 -12.41 23.36
CA GLY A 146 15.68 -11.02 23.76
C GLY A 146 14.39 -10.40 23.22
N SER A 147 14.20 -9.10 23.47
CA SER A 147 13.12 -8.32 22.87
C SER A 147 13.42 -7.96 21.42
N LEU A 148 12.41 -7.97 20.57
CA LEU A 148 12.55 -7.76 19.13
C LEU A 148 11.67 -6.59 18.70
N ILE A 149 12.24 -5.59 18.02
CA ILE A 149 11.50 -4.47 17.44
C ILE A 149 11.81 -4.42 15.94
N ILE A 150 10.82 -4.67 15.10
CA ILE A 150 11.01 -4.77 13.64
C ILE A 150 10.15 -3.74 12.92
N VAL A 151 10.75 -2.96 12.04
CA VAL A 151 10.01 -2.27 10.97
C VAL A 151 9.96 -3.21 9.78
N SER A 152 8.78 -3.66 9.36
CA SER A 152 8.66 -4.47 8.16
C SER A 152 7.26 -4.43 7.57
N HIS A 153 7.20 -4.55 6.25
CA HIS A 153 5.97 -4.84 5.50
C HIS A 153 5.82 -6.31 5.07
N ASP A 154 6.72 -7.20 5.50
CA ASP A 154 6.71 -8.61 5.16
C ASP A 154 5.76 -9.41 6.04
N LEU A 155 4.67 -9.88 5.45
CA LEU A 155 3.61 -10.63 6.11
C LEU A 155 4.10 -11.96 6.69
N GLU A 156 5.02 -12.65 6.01
CA GLU A 156 5.55 -13.94 6.50
C GLU A 156 6.38 -13.72 7.76
N LEU A 157 7.17 -12.65 7.79
CA LEU A 157 7.99 -12.27 8.93
C LEU A 157 7.12 -11.82 10.11
N LEU A 158 6.16 -10.92 9.87
CA LEU A 158 5.25 -10.41 10.89
C LEU A 158 4.42 -11.53 11.54
N ASN A 159 3.84 -12.43 10.74
CA ASN A 159 2.99 -13.51 11.26
C ASN A 159 3.76 -14.56 12.08
N ASN A 160 5.07 -14.72 11.84
CA ASN A 160 5.89 -15.75 12.49
C ASN A 160 6.72 -15.24 13.67
N CYS A 161 7.05 -13.94 13.71
CA CYS A 161 8.04 -13.40 14.65
C CYS A 161 7.48 -12.37 15.63
N VAL A 162 6.24 -11.89 15.47
CA VAL A 162 5.71 -10.71 16.18
C VAL A 162 4.42 -11.07 16.92
N ASP A 163 4.23 -10.47 18.10
CA ASP A 163 3.02 -10.59 18.92
C ASP A 163 2.33 -9.25 19.22
N THR A 164 3.02 -8.14 18.96
CA THR A 164 2.52 -6.78 19.21
C THR A 164 2.77 -5.90 18.00
N LEU A 165 1.77 -5.14 17.58
CA LEU A 165 1.80 -4.28 16.40
C LEU A 165 1.61 -2.82 16.78
N TRP A 166 2.55 -1.98 16.36
CA TRP A 166 2.47 -0.53 16.44
C TRP A 166 2.16 0.00 15.05
N HIS A 167 0.91 0.37 14.81
CA HIS A 167 0.49 0.93 13.53
C HIS A 167 0.50 2.46 13.57
N ILE A 168 1.39 3.05 12.77
CA ILE A 168 1.49 4.49 12.57
C ILE A 168 0.52 4.90 11.45
N ASN A 169 -0.53 5.63 11.82
CA ASN A 169 -1.49 6.19 10.87
C ASN A 169 -1.86 7.62 11.23
N HIS A 170 -1.77 8.54 10.25
CA HIS A 170 -2.10 9.96 10.40
C HIS A 170 -1.52 10.64 11.65
N GLY A 171 -0.23 10.40 11.95
CA GLY A 171 0.44 11.00 13.10
C GLY A 171 0.19 10.29 14.43
N LYS A 172 -0.70 9.29 14.48
CA LYS A 172 -1.01 8.54 15.70
C LYS A 172 -0.48 7.12 15.61
N VAL A 173 0.07 6.63 16.71
CA VAL A 173 0.50 5.24 16.85
C VAL A 173 -0.56 4.46 17.62
N THR A 174 -1.12 3.44 16.99
CA THR A 174 -2.09 2.52 17.62
C THR A 174 -1.39 1.22 17.95
N VAL A 175 -1.56 0.76 19.19
CA VAL A 175 -0.97 -0.50 19.67
C VAL A 175 -2.03 -1.59 19.60
N PHE A 176 -1.68 -2.71 19.00
CA PHE A 176 -2.52 -3.90 18.90
C PHE A 176 -1.74 -5.11 19.41
N ASN A 177 -2.35 -5.89 20.29
CA ASN A 177 -1.76 -7.11 20.82
C ASN A 177 -2.41 -8.30 20.14
N GLY A 178 -1.61 -9.10 19.42
CA GLY A 178 -2.08 -10.22 18.63
C GLY A 178 -1.29 -10.38 17.34
N LYS A 179 -1.69 -11.36 16.53
CA LYS A 179 -1.02 -11.59 15.24
C LYS A 179 -1.46 -10.56 14.21
N TYR A 180 -0.63 -10.38 13.20
CA TYR A 180 -0.95 -9.51 12.07
C TYR A 180 -2.20 -9.96 11.29
N SER A 181 -2.45 -11.27 11.18
CA SER A 181 -3.70 -11.80 10.63
C SER A 181 -4.95 -11.31 11.37
N ASP A 182 -4.89 -11.25 12.71
CA ASP A 182 -6.02 -10.85 13.56
C ASP A 182 -6.27 -9.34 13.41
N TYR A 183 -5.18 -8.58 13.38
CA TYR A 183 -5.20 -7.15 13.09
C TYR A 183 -5.86 -6.84 11.73
N LEU A 184 -5.46 -7.55 10.67
CA LEU A 184 -6.07 -7.38 9.35
C LEU A 184 -7.57 -7.70 9.36
N HIS A 185 -7.96 -8.78 10.02
CA HIS A 185 -9.36 -9.16 10.11
C HIS A 185 -10.18 -8.09 10.82
N GLU A 186 -9.67 -7.54 11.93
CA GLU A 186 -10.33 -6.44 12.64
C GLU A 186 -10.44 -5.18 11.79
N GLN A 187 -9.38 -4.83 11.04
CA GLN A 187 -9.41 -3.70 10.11
C GLN A 187 -10.42 -3.90 8.98
N GLN A 188 -10.50 -5.12 8.43
CA GLN A 188 -11.45 -5.44 7.37
C GLN A 188 -12.90 -5.37 7.88
N LEU A 189 -13.17 -5.86 9.08
CA LEU A 189 -14.49 -5.72 9.73
C LEU A 189 -14.83 -4.26 9.99
N LYS A 190 -13.88 -3.47 10.52
CA LYS A 190 -14.03 -2.02 10.69
C LYS A 190 -14.36 -1.34 9.36
N GLN A 191 -13.63 -1.65 8.30
CA GLN A 191 -13.85 -1.11 6.97
C GLN A 191 -15.20 -1.51 6.39
N GLN A 192 -15.62 -2.78 6.52
CA GLN A 192 -16.94 -3.24 6.07
C GLN A 192 -18.07 -2.53 6.81
N ASN A 193 -17.93 -2.37 8.13
CA ASN A 193 -18.90 -1.65 8.94
C ASN A 193 -18.99 -0.17 8.53
N LEU A 194 -17.84 0.48 8.27
CA LEU A 194 -17.78 1.85 7.77
C LEU A 194 -18.42 1.96 6.38
N LEU A 195 -18.13 1.02 5.46
CA LEU A 195 -18.74 0.97 4.13
C LEU A 195 -20.26 0.79 4.20
N ALA A 196 -20.75 -0.09 5.08
CA ALA A 196 -22.18 -0.29 5.31
C ALA A 196 -22.83 0.99 5.85
N GLN A 197 -22.22 1.65 6.84
CA GLN A 197 -22.69 2.94 7.36
C GLN A 197 -22.73 4.02 6.26
N VAL A 198 -21.70 4.11 5.42
CA VAL A 198 -21.67 5.04 4.29
C VAL A 198 -22.77 4.73 3.27
N ALA A 199 -23.01 3.46 2.97
CA ALA A 199 -24.08 3.05 2.06
C ALA A 199 -25.47 3.43 2.61
N ASP A 200 -25.71 3.17 3.90
CA ASP A 200 -26.95 3.52 4.59
C ASP A 200 -27.16 5.04 4.60
N LEU A 201 -26.13 5.82 4.95
CA LEU A 201 -26.19 7.27 4.95
C LEU A 201 -26.42 7.85 3.55
N LYS A 202 -25.78 7.29 2.50
CA LYS A 202 -26.05 7.67 1.10
C LYS A 202 -27.48 7.36 0.69
N GLN A 203 -28.03 6.23 1.13
CA GLN A 203 -29.43 5.89 0.89
C GLN A 203 -30.38 6.87 1.59
N GLN A 204 -30.13 7.18 2.86
CA GLN A 204 -30.89 8.18 3.61
C GLN A 204 -30.81 9.57 2.96
N GLN A 205 -29.64 9.95 2.43
CA GLN A 205 -29.47 11.21 1.70
C GLN A 205 -30.31 11.23 0.42
N ARG A 206 -30.35 10.14 -0.36
CA ARG A 206 -31.17 10.01 -1.56
C ARG A 206 -32.67 10.07 -1.25
N THR A 207 -33.14 9.36 -0.22
CA THR A 207 -34.56 9.40 0.20
C THR A 207 -34.94 10.76 0.75
N SER A 208 -34.06 11.40 1.53
CA SER A 208 -34.24 12.77 2.01
C SER A 208 -34.29 13.77 0.86
N HIS A 209 -33.46 13.59 -0.17
CA HIS A 209 -33.47 14.45 -1.35
C HIS A 209 -34.75 14.29 -2.17
N GLN A 210 -35.19 13.06 -2.40
CA GLN A 210 -36.43 12.77 -3.13
C GLN A 210 -37.66 13.29 -2.41
N SER A 211 -37.76 13.11 -1.09
CA SER A 211 -38.87 13.63 -0.28
C SER A 211 -38.93 15.16 -0.29
N LEU A 212 -37.78 15.83 -0.18
CA LEU A 212 -37.69 17.29 -0.30
C LEU A 212 -38.14 17.78 -1.68
N MET A 213 -37.72 17.11 -2.76
CA MET A 213 -38.18 17.42 -4.12
C MET A 213 -39.70 17.21 -4.28
N GLN A 214 -40.24 16.11 -3.78
CA GLN A 214 -41.68 15.85 -3.82
C GLN A 214 -42.48 16.90 -3.03
N GLU A 215 -41.98 17.33 -1.87
CA GLU A 215 -42.63 18.36 -1.05
C GLU A 215 -42.60 19.73 -1.71
N GLN A 216 -41.48 20.10 -2.35
CA GLN A 216 -41.39 21.32 -3.18
C GLN A 216 -42.36 21.28 -4.36
N GLN A 217 -42.47 20.15 -5.06
CA GLN A 217 -43.39 19.99 -6.19
C GLN A 217 -44.86 20.06 -5.74
N ARG A 218 -45.21 19.42 -4.61
CA ARG A 218 -46.55 19.52 -4.00
C ARG A 218 -46.87 20.95 -3.59
N ALA A 219 -45.93 21.65 -2.96
CA ALA A 219 -46.12 23.06 -2.58
C ALA A 219 -46.33 23.96 -3.82
N LYS A 220 -45.56 23.74 -4.89
CA LYS A 220 -45.72 24.46 -6.17
C LYS A 220 -47.09 24.19 -6.82
N ASN A 221 -47.51 22.94 -6.90
CA ASN A 221 -48.81 22.55 -7.46
C ASN A 221 -49.99 23.09 -6.62
N SER A 222 -49.88 23.04 -5.28
CA SER A 222 -50.88 23.60 -4.37
C SER A 222 -50.98 25.13 -4.48
N ARG A 223 -49.85 25.83 -4.67
CA ARG A 223 -49.85 27.28 -4.92
C ARG A 223 -50.57 27.62 -6.24
N GLN A 224 -50.26 26.89 -7.32
CA GLN A 224 -50.92 27.08 -8.62
C GLN A 224 -52.43 26.79 -8.60
N GLN A 225 -52.88 25.74 -7.88
CA GLN A 225 -54.31 25.48 -7.70
C GLN A 225 -54.98 26.53 -6.80
N GLY A 226 -54.29 26.97 -5.74
CA GLY A 226 -54.73 28.05 -4.87
C GLY A 226 -54.98 29.35 -5.65
N GLU A 227 -54.01 29.78 -6.45
CA GLU A 227 -54.12 30.96 -7.32
C GLU A 227 -55.30 30.84 -8.29
N LYS A 228 -55.46 29.70 -8.99
CA LYS A 228 -56.60 29.46 -9.89
C LYS A 228 -57.96 29.50 -9.15
N SER A 229 -58.01 29.00 -7.91
CA SER A 229 -59.22 28.99 -7.10
C SER A 229 -59.59 30.36 -6.52
N ILE A 230 -58.61 31.25 -6.33
CA ILE A 230 -58.81 32.64 -5.90
C ILE A 230 -59.33 33.49 -7.06
N VAL A 231 -58.79 33.30 -8.28
CA VAL A 231 -59.21 34.01 -9.49
C VAL A 231 -60.68 33.70 -9.87
N ASN A 232 -61.17 32.48 -9.60
CA ASN A 232 -62.52 32.05 -9.97
C ASN A 232 -63.62 32.30 -8.90
N ARG A 233 -63.35 32.99 -7.79
CA ARG A 233 -64.36 33.23 -6.72
C ARG A 233 -64.99 34.62 -6.77
N LYS A 234 -66.32 34.69 -6.67
CA LYS A 234 -67.14 35.92 -6.67
C LYS A 234 -67.13 36.72 -5.36
N TRP A 235 -66.61 36.16 -4.25
CA TRP A 235 -66.43 36.83 -2.96
C TRP A 235 -65.12 36.39 -2.28
N PRO A 236 -64.31 37.30 -1.71
CA PRO A 236 -63.06 36.94 -1.04
C PRO A 236 -63.32 36.38 0.37
N THR A 237 -62.86 35.15 0.62
CA THR A 237 -63.01 34.51 1.94
C THR A 237 -62.07 35.18 2.96
N ILE A 238 -62.60 35.78 4.03
CA ILE A 238 -61.84 36.52 5.07
C ILE A 238 -61.01 35.60 5.98
N THR A 239 -61.14 34.27 5.90
CA THR A 239 -60.30 33.32 6.65
C THR A 239 -58.87 33.17 6.08
N SER A 240 -58.43 34.09 5.22
CA SER A 240 -57.46 33.86 4.14
C SER A 240 -55.99 34.16 4.43
N GLN A 241 -55.62 34.92 5.47
CA GLN A 241 -54.19 35.18 5.72
C GLN A 241 -53.60 34.39 6.89
N ALA A 242 -54.32 34.24 8.00
CA ALA A 242 -53.80 33.56 9.19
C ALA A 242 -53.58 32.05 8.97
N LYS A 243 -54.50 31.38 8.25
CA LYS A 243 -54.40 29.94 7.95
C LYS A 243 -53.33 29.66 6.89
N ALA A 244 -53.19 30.54 5.90
CA ALA A 244 -52.12 30.49 4.90
C ALA A 244 -50.74 30.72 5.52
N ARG A 245 -50.58 31.75 6.37
CA ARG A 245 -49.32 31.98 7.12
C ARG A 245 -48.95 30.82 8.04
N ARG A 246 -49.92 30.20 8.72
CA ARG A 246 -49.66 29.01 9.56
C ARG A 246 -49.20 27.81 8.74
N ALA A 247 -49.79 27.59 7.56
CA ALA A 247 -49.39 26.52 6.63
C ALA A 247 -48.00 26.78 6.00
N GLU A 248 -47.68 28.03 5.66
CA GLU A 248 -46.34 28.42 5.19
C GLU A 248 -45.27 28.28 6.28
N MET A 249 -45.58 28.65 7.53
CA MET A 249 -44.66 28.49 8.65
C MET A 249 -44.37 27.00 8.94
N THR A 250 -45.38 26.12 8.88
CA THR A 250 -45.18 24.67 9.08
C THR A 250 -44.44 24.01 7.92
N ALA A 251 -44.73 24.40 6.67
CA ALA A 251 -43.99 23.93 5.50
C ALA A 251 -42.52 24.41 5.52
N GLY A 252 -42.28 25.66 5.93
CA GLY A 252 -40.95 26.23 6.06
C GLY A 252 -40.13 25.59 7.18
N GLN A 253 -40.74 25.31 8.35
CA GLN A 253 -40.10 24.58 9.43
C GLN A 253 -39.71 23.16 9.03
N LYS A 254 -40.61 22.45 8.33
CA LYS A 254 -40.33 21.09 7.84
C LYS A 254 -39.24 21.07 6.77
N GLN A 255 -39.24 22.02 5.84
CA GLN A 255 -38.14 22.16 4.86
C GLN A 255 -36.80 22.47 5.53
N ARG A 256 -36.79 23.28 6.58
CA ARG A 256 -35.59 23.60 7.36
C ARG A 256 -35.04 22.39 8.10
N GLN A 257 -35.90 21.63 8.79
CA GLN A 257 -35.51 20.37 9.46
C GLN A 257 -34.91 19.37 8.46
N MET A 258 -35.54 19.21 7.29
CA MET A 258 -35.03 18.31 6.24
C MET A 258 -33.67 18.76 5.68
N ARG A 259 -33.42 20.08 5.62
CA ARG A 259 -32.14 20.64 5.20
C ARG A 259 -31.05 20.43 6.25
N GLU A 260 -31.35 20.72 7.51
CA GLU A 260 -30.46 20.48 8.66
C GLU A 260 -30.10 18.99 8.78
N GLN A 261 -31.07 18.10 8.62
CA GLN A 261 -30.83 16.65 8.60
C GLN A 261 -29.89 16.24 7.45
N ARG A 262 -30.03 16.84 6.26
CA ARG A 262 -29.15 16.58 5.12
C ARG A 262 -27.74 17.09 5.34
N GLU A 263 -27.59 18.26 5.97
CA GLU A 263 -26.29 18.84 6.34
C GLU A 263 -25.58 17.96 7.37
N ASN A 264 -26.31 17.47 8.40
CA ASN A 264 -25.76 16.51 9.38
C ASN A 264 -25.31 15.19 8.74
N ILE A 265 -26.11 14.60 7.85
CA ILE A 265 -25.72 13.39 7.10
C ILE A 265 -24.47 13.68 6.27
N GLY A 266 -24.37 14.87 5.67
CA GLY A 266 -23.19 15.31 4.93
C GLY A 266 -21.93 15.39 5.79
N THR A 267 -22.04 15.93 7.01
CA THR A 267 -20.91 15.99 7.97
C THR A 267 -20.49 14.60 8.44
N GLN A 268 -21.45 13.72 8.76
CA GLN A 268 -21.14 12.34 9.15
C GLN A 268 -20.46 11.55 8.03
N LEU A 269 -20.87 11.76 6.79
CA LEU A 269 -20.21 11.16 5.62
C LEU A 269 -18.79 11.70 5.39
N ALA A 270 -18.52 12.96 5.76
CA ALA A 270 -17.20 13.56 5.64
C ALA A 270 -16.24 13.08 6.74
N ASP A 271 -16.78 12.77 7.93
CA ASP A 271 -16.00 12.27 9.07
C ASP A 271 -15.64 10.78 8.94
N ILE A 272 -16.42 10.00 8.17
CA ILE A 272 -16.13 8.58 7.92
C ILE A 272 -15.01 8.45 6.88
N PHE A 273 -13.82 8.06 7.34
CA PHE A 273 -12.69 7.71 6.48
C PHE A 273 -12.84 6.26 6.00
N VAL A 274 -13.06 6.09 4.69
CA VAL A 274 -13.03 4.77 4.05
C VAL A 274 -11.75 4.68 3.22
N HIS A 275 -10.99 3.60 3.39
CA HIS A 275 -9.87 3.31 2.50
C HIS A 275 -10.38 3.13 1.06
N GLU A 276 -9.90 3.98 0.16
CA GLU A 276 -10.41 4.07 -1.20
C GLU A 276 -9.68 3.08 -2.09
N GLU A 277 -10.41 2.27 -2.83
CA GLU A 277 -9.84 1.37 -3.82
C GLU A 277 -9.67 2.11 -5.16
N ILE A 278 -8.51 1.92 -5.81
CA ILE A 278 -8.30 2.35 -7.18
C ILE A 278 -9.22 1.53 -8.09
N ILE A 279 -10.07 2.21 -8.86
CA ILE A 279 -10.86 1.61 -9.93
C ILE A 279 -10.22 2.08 -11.25
N PRO A 280 -9.21 1.36 -11.78
CA PRO A 280 -8.48 1.84 -12.93
C PRO A 280 -9.35 1.76 -14.19
N GLN A 281 -9.37 2.84 -14.96
CA GLN A 281 -9.90 2.84 -16.32
C GLN A 281 -8.71 2.79 -17.28
N PHE A 282 -8.64 1.73 -18.08
CA PHE A 282 -7.59 1.56 -19.07
C PHE A 282 -8.08 2.06 -20.43
N ASN A 283 -7.36 3.02 -21.00
CA ASN A 283 -7.67 3.51 -22.34
C ASN A 283 -6.96 2.62 -23.36
N LEU A 284 -7.62 1.50 -23.73
CA LEU A 284 -7.11 0.59 -24.74
C LEU A 284 -7.28 1.17 -26.15
N PRO A 285 -6.18 1.42 -26.90
CA PRO A 285 -6.30 1.77 -28.31
C PRO A 285 -6.67 0.55 -29.19
N HIS A 286 -6.40 -0.69 -28.77
CA HIS A 286 -6.66 -1.91 -29.54
C HIS A 286 -7.12 -3.08 -28.65
N GLN A 287 -7.95 -3.97 -29.21
CA GLN A 287 -8.38 -5.21 -28.55
C GLN A 287 -7.20 -6.18 -28.36
N PRO A 288 -7.12 -6.90 -27.23
CA PRO A 288 -6.07 -7.89 -27.02
C PRO A 288 -6.19 -9.00 -28.06
N THR A 289 -5.16 -9.16 -28.90
CA THR A 289 -5.11 -10.22 -29.90
C THR A 289 -4.48 -11.48 -29.29
N LYS A 290 -5.02 -12.67 -29.58
CA LYS A 290 -4.40 -13.97 -29.23
C LYS A 290 -3.10 -14.27 -30.00
N ARG A 291 -2.46 -13.25 -30.58
CA ARG A 291 -1.21 -13.43 -31.31
C ARG A 291 -0.06 -13.50 -30.32
N SER A 292 0.92 -14.34 -30.62
CA SER A 292 2.18 -14.40 -29.90
C SER A 292 2.89 -13.05 -30.06
N ILE A 293 3.19 -12.37 -28.96
CA ILE A 293 3.89 -11.09 -28.94
C ILE A 293 5.38 -11.25 -28.62
N VAL A 294 5.72 -12.25 -27.79
CA VAL A 294 7.10 -12.60 -27.45
C VAL A 294 7.31 -14.07 -27.74
N GLN A 295 8.39 -14.38 -28.44
CA GLN A 295 8.85 -15.74 -28.68
C GLN A 295 10.37 -15.78 -28.52
N LEU A 296 10.83 -16.61 -27.58
CA LEU A 296 12.22 -16.94 -27.34
C LEU A 296 12.43 -18.40 -27.71
N ASN A 297 13.29 -18.68 -28.70
CA ASN A 297 13.66 -20.05 -29.07
C ASN A 297 15.16 -20.26 -28.82
N GLN A 298 15.48 -21.20 -27.92
CA GLN A 298 16.85 -21.60 -27.54
C GLN A 298 17.77 -20.43 -27.17
N VAL A 299 17.22 -19.44 -26.46
CA VAL A 299 17.95 -18.21 -26.15
C VAL A 299 18.92 -18.44 -24.98
N SER A 300 20.18 -18.06 -25.16
CA SER A 300 21.21 -18.06 -24.11
C SER A 300 21.70 -16.62 -23.89
N ILE A 301 21.84 -16.22 -22.63
CA ILE A 301 22.18 -14.84 -22.23
C ILE A 301 23.41 -14.85 -21.33
N ALA A 302 24.40 -14.03 -21.69
CA ALA A 302 25.64 -13.84 -20.93
C ALA A 302 26.04 -12.35 -20.87
N TYR A 303 26.79 -11.99 -19.83
CA TYR A 303 27.51 -10.70 -19.78
C TYR A 303 28.86 -10.81 -20.52
N GLU A 304 29.44 -9.68 -20.92
CA GLU A 304 30.71 -9.58 -21.67
C GLU A 304 31.91 -10.33 -21.01
N GLN A 305 31.83 -10.68 -19.73
CA GLN A 305 32.85 -11.43 -18.98
C GLN A 305 32.61 -12.97 -18.95
N ASP A 306 32.00 -13.56 -19.99
CA ASP A 306 31.71 -15.01 -20.12
C ASP A 306 30.86 -15.65 -18.99
N LYS A 307 30.24 -14.83 -18.15
CA LYS A 307 29.33 -15.32 -17.11
C LYS A 307 27.97 -15.65 -17.74
N LEU A 308 27.78 -16.92 -18.09
CA LEU A 308 26.49 -17.45 -18.55
C LEU A 308 25.44 -17.32 -17.45
N LEU A 309 24.34 -16.62 -17.73
CA LEU A 309 23.25 -16.42 -16.77
C LEU A 309 22.09 -17.34 -17.07
N LEU A 310 21.71 -17.42 -18.35
CA LEU A 310 20.58 -18.19 -18.83
C LEU A 310 20.98 -19.02 -20.04
N GLN A 311 20.50 -20.25 -20.10
CA GLN A 311 20.80 -21.21 -21.16
C GLN A 311 19.52 -21.84 -21.69
N ASN A 312 19.42 -21.93 -23.02
CA ASN A 312 18.33 -22.63 -23.73
C ASN A 312 16.92 -22.20 -23.27
N VAL A 313 16.72 -20.90 -23.10
CA VAL A 313 15.43 -20.33 -22.70
C VAL A 313 14.44 -20.46 -23.86
N ASN A 314 13.34 -21.16 -23.60
CA ASN A 314 12.18 -21.23 -24.48
C ASN A 314 10.99 -20.59 -23.77
N LEU A 315 10.41 -19.55 -24.35
CA LEU A 315 9.31 -18.81 -23.76
C LEU A 315 8.41 -18.26 -24.87
N GLN A 316 7.10 -18.41 -24.68
CA GLN A 316 6.10 -17.84 -25.58
C GLN A 316 5.06 -17.10 -24.74
N ILE A 317 4.76 -15.86 -25.13
CA ILE A 317 3.77 -14.99 -24.46
C ILE A 317 2.82 -14.43 -25.52
N ASN A 318 1.53 -14.59 -25.31
CA ASN A 318 0.46 -14.01 -26.13
C ASN A 318 0.04 -12.63 -25.60
N GLY A 319 -0.66 -11.85 -26.44
CA GLY A 319 -1.03 -10.46 -26.14
C GLY A 319 -1.93 -10.21 -24.91
N ASN A 320 -2.39 -11.25 -24.23
CA ASN A 320 -3.20 -11.19 -23.02
C ASN A 320 -2.65 -12.04 -21.86
N ASP A 321 -1.50 -12.67 -22.03
CA ASP A 321 -0.94 -13.60 -21.04
C ASP A 321 -0.35 -12.83 -19.85
N LYS A 322 -0.69 -13.28 -18.64
CA LYS A 322 -0.19 -12.76 -17.37
C LYS A 322 0.83 -13.71 -16.78
N VAL A 323 2.10 -13.29 -16.80
CA VAL A 323 3.23 -14.19 -16.54
C VAL A 323 4.08 -13.67 -15.39
N VAL A 324 4.46 -14.57 -14.47
CA VAL A 324 5.41 -14.27 -13.38
C VAL A 324 6.68 -15.09 -13.53
N LEU A 325 7.82 -14.44 -13.27
CA LEU A 325 9.15 -15.05 -13.20
C LEU A 325 9.65 -15.07 -11.75
N LEU A 326 9.86 -16.28 -11.24
CA LEU A 326 10.43 -16.54 -9.92
C LEU A 326 11.88 -17.04 -10.04
N GLY A 327 12.71 -16.75 -9.05
CA GLY A 327 14.09 -17.28 -8.99
C GLY A 327 14.93 -16.55 -7.95
N ALA A 328 16.07 -17.14 -7.56
CA ALA A 328 16.98 -16.52 -6.60
C ALA A 328 17.60 -15.21 -7.13
N ASN A 329 18.14 -14.37 -6.23
CA ASN A 329 18.86 -13.17 -6.64
C ASN A 329 20.08 -13.55 -7.49
N GLY A 330 20.32 -12.80 -8.57
CA GLY A 330 21.39 -13.12 -9.52
C GLY A 330 21.09 -14.28 -10.49
N SER A 331 19.87 -14.82 -10.52
CA SER A 331 19.50 -15.90 -11.45
C SER A 331 19.33 -15.46 -12.91
N GLY A 332 19.53 -14.17 -13.24
CA GLY A 332 19.36 -13.64 -14.60
C GLY A 332 17.97 -13.12 -14.96
N LYS A 333 17.06 -12.92 -13.99
CA LYS A 333 15.69 -12.38 -14.22
C LYS A 333 15.70 -11.01 -14.90
N SER A 334 16.34 -10.01 -14.29
CA SER A 334 16.46 -8.67 -14.89
C SER A 334 17.27 -8.68 -16.18
N SER A 335 18.21 -9.61 -16.34
CA SER A 335 18.95 -9.81 -17.59
C SER A 335 18.06 -10.31 -18.73
N LEU A 336 17.05 -11.14 -18.44
CA LEU A 336 16.03 -11.51 -19.42
C LEU A 336 15.21 -10.29 -19.89
N PHE A 337 14.86 -9.39 -18.97
CA PHE A 337 14.16 -8.14 -19.33
C PHE A 337 15.03 -7.24 -20.21
N LYS A 338 16.30 -7.08 -19.86
CA LYS A 338 17.27 -6.33 -20.68
C LYS A 338 17.45 -6.93 -22.07
N ALA A 339 17.45 -8.25 -22.19
CA ALA A 339 17.48 -8.93 -23.50
C ALA A 339 16.22 -8.63 -24.33
N LEU A 340 15.02 -8.62 -23.71
CA LEU A 340 13.78 -8.23 -24.39
C LEU A 340 13.77 -6.76 -24.82
N LEU A 341 14.42 -5.89 -24.06
CA LEU A 341 14.61 -4.48 -24.38
C LEU A 341 15.73 -4.23 -25.41
N GLN A 342 16.40 -5.27 -25.90
CA GLN A 342 17.54 -5.19 -26.83
C GLN A 342 18.71 -4.35 -26.28
N ASP A 343 18.97 -4.46 -24.98
CA ASP A 343 20.11 -3.81 -24.34
C ASP A 343 21.44 -4.35 -24.90
N ARG A 344 22.36 -3.44 -25.23
CA ARG A 344 23.67 -3.76 -25.85
C ARG A 344 24.68 -4.34 -24.86
N SER A 345 24.43 -4.21 -23.55
CA SER A 345 25.31 -4.71 -22.50
C SER A 345 25.31 -6.25 -22.34
N LEU A 346 24.42 -6.94 -23.06
CA LEU A 346 24.25 -8.39 -23.00
C LEU A 346 24.55 -9.04 -24.34
N ILE A 347 25.21 -10.19 -24.27
CA ILE A 347 25.36 -11.08 -25.42
C ILE A 347 24.21 -12.08 -25.34
N SER A 348 23.34 -12.03 -26.34
CA SER A 348 22.25 -13.00 -26.51
C SER A 348 22.45 -13.81 -27.78
N VAL A 349 22.32 -15.14 -27.66
CA VAL A 349 22.43 -16.10 -28.76
C VAL A 349 21.11 -16.86 -28.85
N GLY A 350 20.54 -16.99 -30.04
CA GLY A 350 19.25 -17.63 -30.28
C GLY A 350 18.28 -16.72 -31.03
N GLU A 351 17.01 -17.12 -31.13
CA GLU A 351 15.98 -16.34 -31.81
C GLU A 351 15.11 -15.60 -30.78
N ILE A 352 15.13 -14.27 -30.83
CA ILE A 352 14.32 -13.38 -29.99
C ILE A 352 13.37 -12.59 -30.88
N ILE A 353 12.08 -12.91 -30.81
CA ILE A 353 11.01 -12.12 -31.41
C ILE A 353 10.30 -11.39 -30.28
N ALA A 354 10.39 -10.08 -30.25
CA ALA A 354 9.75 -9.21 -29.26
C ALA A 354 9.24 -7.92 -29.93
N PRO A 355 8.30 -7.20 -29.31
CA PRO A 355 7.87 -5.89 -29.79
C PRO A 355 9.03 -4.89 -29.84
N GLU A 356 8.89 -3.84 -30.64
CA GLU A 356 9.83 -2.72 -30.62
C GLU A 356 9.94 -2.15 -29.20
N PRO A 357 11.14 -1.76 -28.73
CA PRO A 357 11.32 -1.25 -27.36
C PRO A 357 10.40 -0.07 -27.01
N SER A 358 10.03 0.76 -27.99
CA SER A 358 9.08 1.88 -27.82
C SER A 358 7.65 1.45 -27.47
N LYS A 359 7.28 0.18 -27.71
CA LYS A 359 5.97 -0.41 -27.40
C LYS A 359 6.01 -1.26 -26.13
N ILE A 360 7.16 -1.36 -25.47
CA ILE A 360 7.34 -2.09 -24.22
C ILE A 360 7.37 -1.06 -23.08
N GLY A 361 6.46 -1.22 -22.11
CA GLY A 361 6.54 -0.45 -20.86
C GLY A 361 7.42 -1.21 -19.88
N TYR A 362 8.48 -0.59 -19.38
CA TYR A 362 9.40 -1.23 -18.41
C TYR A 362 9.37 -0.49 -17.08
N LEU A 363 8.82 -1.10 -16.03
CA LEU A 363 8.80 -0.51 -14.70
C LEU A 363 9.85 -1.19 -13.82
N ASP A 364 10.82 -0.42 -13.32
CA ASP A 364 11.80 -0.90 -12.35
C ASP A 364 11.55 -0.34 -10.95
N GLN A 365 12.31 -0.85 -9.98
CA GLN A 365 12.27 -0.42 -8.57
C GLN A 365 12.60 1.08 -8.37
N HIS A 366 13.27 1.71 -9.34
CA HIS A 366 13.70 3.11 -9.27
C HIS A 366 12.77 4.08 -10.01
N TYR A 367 11.73 3.58 -10.66
CA TYR A 367 10.80 4.37 -11.49
C TYR A 367 11.53 5.23 -12.54
N ALA A 368 12.60 4.70 -13.14
CA ALA A 368 13.51 5.46 -14.02
C ALA A 368 12.82 6.11 -15.23
N ASN A 369 11.64 5.63 -15.61
CA ASN A 369 10.84 6.18 -16.70
C ASN A 369 10.18 7.52 -16.39
N LEU A 370 10.08 7.90 -15.11
CA LEU A 370 9.49 9.18 -14.70
C LEU A 370 10.59 10.25 -14.72
N ALA A 371 10.45 11.22 -15.62
CA ALA A 371 11.37 12.34 -15.70
C ALA A 371 11.25 13.21 -14.43
N PRO A 372 12.32 13.31 -13.61
CA PRO A 372 12.24 13.82 -12.24
C PRO A 372 11.88 15.30 -12.15
N GLU A 373 12.11 16.06 -13.22
CA GLU A 373 11.80 17.48 -13.35
C GLU A 373 10.33 17.81 -13.67
N PHE A 374 9.58 16.86 -14.24
CA PHE A 374 8.20 17.11 -14.66
C PHE A 374 7.19 16.83 -13.54
N SER A 375 6.05 17.53 -13.59
CA SER A 375 4.91 17.23 -12.70
C SER A 375 4.08 16.07 -13.23
N ALA A 376 3.23 15.49 -12.37
CA ALA A 376 2.33 14.42 -12.75
C ALA A 376 1.39 14.82 -13.91
N VAL A 377 0.90 16.07 -13.92
CA VAL A 377 0.07 16.59 -15.03
C VAL A 377 0.86 16.68 -16.31
N ASP A 378 2.09 17.20 -16.27
CA ASP A 378 2.89 17.39 -17.48
C ASP A 378 3.22 16.05 -18.14
N ILE A 379 3.53 15.02 -17.33
CA ILE A 379 3.82 13.68 -17.84
C ILE A 379 2.60 13.10 -18.56
N ILE A 380 1.42 13.15 -17.94
CA ILE A 380 0.19 12.64 -18.57
C ILE A 380 -0.20 13.47 -19.79
N ALA A 381 -0.03 14.80 -19.75
CA ALA A 381 -0.30 15.68 -20.89
C ALA A 381 0.60 15.34 -22.09
N ASN A 382 1.87 14.99 -21.85
CA ASN A 382 2.79 14.57 -22.91
C ASN A 382 2.42 13.21 -23.51
N ILE A 383 1.92 12.28 -22.68
CA ILE A 383 1.53 10.93 -23.11
C ILE A 383 0.19 10.95 -23.85
N ALA A 384 -0.76 11.75 -23.38
CA ALA A 384 -2.11 11.87 -23.91
C ALA A 384 -2.42 13.34 -24.27
N PRO A 385 -1.79 13.90 -25.33
CA PRO A 385 -1.98 15.30 -25.72
C PRO A 385 -3.41 15.63 -26.15
N GLN A 386 -4.22 14.62 -26.45
CA GLN A 386 -5.63 14.75 -26.79
C GLN A 386 -6.55 15.04 -25.59
N TRP A 387 -6.07 14.84 -24.35
CA TRP A 387 -6.89 15.03 -23.15
C TRP A 387 -6.93 16.48 -22.70
N THR A 388 -8.10 16.91 -22.25
CA THR A 388 -8.28 18.19 -21.56
C THR A 388 -7.67 18.14 -20.15
N THR A 389 -7.37 19.30 -19.58
CA THR A 389 -6.87 19.40 -18.20
C THR A 389 -7.82 18.79 -17.17
N ALA A 390 -9.13 18.82 -17.44
CA ALA A 390 -10.15 18.17 -16.61
C ALA A 390 -10.08 16.64 -16.70
N GLU A 391 -9.88 16.08 -17.90
CA GLU A 391 -9.74 14.63 -18.10
C GLU A 391 -8.45 14.10 -17.48
N ILE A 392 -7.33 14.82 -17.64
CA ILE A 392 -6.06 14.48 -16.98
C ILE A 392 -6.21 14.43 -15.46
N ARG A 393 -6.89 15.44 -14.88
CA ARG A 393 -7.18 15.46 -13.44
C ARG A 393 -8.09 14.31 -13.01
N ASN A 394 -9.13 14.01 -13.78
CA ASN A 394 -10.02 12.88 -13.46
C ASN A 394 -9.27 11.54 -13.53
N HIS A 395 -8.37 11.37 -14.49
CA HIS A 395 -7.50 10.20 -14.60
C HIS A 395 -6.57 10.08 -13.38
N LEU A 396 -5.82 11.13 -13.06
CA LEU A 396 -4.94 11.14 -11.88
C LEU A 396 -5.71 10.91 -10.56
N ASN A 397 -6.91 11.48 -10.43
CA ASN A 397 -7.80 11.24 -9.29
C ASN A 397 -8.20 9.76 -9.15
N SER A 398 -8.38 9.05 -10.27
CA SER A 398 -8.69 7.60 -10.25
C SER A 398 -7.55 6.77 -9.65
N PHE A 399 -6.30 7.25 -9.74
CA PHE A 399 -5.10 6.68 -9.10
C PHE A 399 -4.79 7.32 -7.73
N LEU A 400 -5.76 8.00 -7.11
CA LEU A 400 -5.65 8.64 -5.79
C LEU A 400 -4.60 9.77 -5.71
N LEU A 401 -4.27 10.41 -6.84
CA LEU A 401 -3.44 11.61 -6.89
C LEU A 401 -4.36 12.84 -6.92
N ARG A 402 -4.84 13.25 -5.73
CA ARG A 402 -5.96 14.21 -5.59
C ARG A 402 -5.56 15.64 -5.28
N LYS A 403 -4.46 15.82 -4.55
CA LYS A 403 -4.09 17.16 -4.08
C LYS A 403 -3.49 17.95 -5.23
N ASN A 404 -3.94 19.20 -5.38
CA ASN A 404 -3.35 20.13 -6.35
C ASN A 404 -1.84 20.29 -6.12
N GLU A 405 -1.38 20.20 -4.86
CA GLU A 405 0.03 20.25 -4.51
C GLU A 405 0.80 19.04 -5.07
N GLU A 406 0.34 17.81 -4.80
CA GLU A 406 1.00 16.56 -5.26
C GLU A 406 1.07 16.47 -6.80
N VAL A 407 0.06 16.98 -7.49
CA VAL A 407 -0.07 16.85 -8.94
C VAL A 407 0.77 17.88 -9.71
N LEU A 408 1.10 19.01 -9.08
CA LEU A 408 1.85 20.12 -9.67
C LEU A 408 3.32 20.17 -9.23
N ILE A 409 3.71 19.43 -8.19
CA ILE A 409 5.12 19.32 -7.81
C ILE A 409 5.90 18.39 -8.75
N PRO A 410 7.21 18.66 -8.96
CA PRO A 410 8.09 17.73 -9.67
C PRO A 410 8.16 16.34 -9.03
N CYS A 411 8.29 15.31 -9.87
CA CYS A 411 8.34 13.91 -9.44
C CYS A 411 9.41 13.61 -8.38
N LYS A 412 10.54 14.32 -8.39
CA LYS A 412 11.61 14.15 -7.38
C LYS A 412 11.16 14.41 -5.92
N TYR A 413 10.04 15.10 -5.71
CA TYR A 413 9.50 15.37 -4.38
C TYR A 413 8.34 14.44 -4.00
N LEU A 414 7.91 13.57 -4.92
CA LEU A 414 6.89 12.57 -4.65
C LEU A 414 7.47 11.43 -3.81
N SER A 415 6.63 10.88 -2.95
CA SER A 415 6.94 9.64 -2.22
C SER A 415 7.00 8.46 -3.18
N GLY A 416 7.71 7.38 -2.81
CA GLY A 416 7.78 6.16 -3.62
C GLY A 416 6.41 5.59 -3.97
N GLY A 417 5.44 5.61 -3.04
CA GLY A 417 4.07 5.16 -3.31
C GLY A 417 3.28 6.07 -4.27
N GLU A 418 3.57 7.37 -4.30
CA GLU A 418 3.01 8.30 -5.30
C GLU A 418 3.65 8.07 -6.67
N LEU A 419 4.96 7.83 -6.73
CA LEU A 419 5.68 7.50 -7.97
C LEU A 419 5.15 6.22 -8.61
N VAL A 420 4.85 5.19 -7.81
CA VAL A 420 4.23 3.95 -8.30
C VAL A 420 2.88 4.25 -8.92
N ARG A 421 2.01 4.95 -8.19
CA ARG A 421 0.66 5.26 -8.66
C ARG A 421 0.69 6.13 -9.90
N LEU A 422 1.62 7.08 -9.97
CA LEU A 422 1.85 7.89 -11.17
C LEU A 422 2.34 7.03 -12.34
N SER A 423 3.30 6.14 -12.12
CA SER A 423 3.77 5.24 -13.17
C SER A 423 2.69 4.26 -13.64
N LEU A 424 1.81 3.81 -12.76
CA LEU A 424 0.67 3.00 -13.17
C LEU A 424 -0.38 3.83 -13.91
N ALA A 425 -0.55 5.10 -13.54
CA ALA A 425 -1.41 6.03 -14.26
C ALA A 425 -0.90 6.31 -15.67
N THR A 426 0.42 6.46 -15.87
CA THR A 426 1.01 6.62 -17.21
C THR A 426 0.78 5.38 -18.08
N ILE A 427 0.98 4.19 -17.51
CA ILE A 427 0.68 2.91 -18.17
C ILE A 427 -0.81 2.81 -18.51
N ALA A 428 -1.71 3.24 -17.64
CA ALA A 428 -3.15 3.17 -17.90
C ALA A 428 -3.63 4.18 -18.96
N ALA A 429 -2.97 5.34 -19.06
CA ALA A 429 -3.26 6.36 -20.06
C ALA A 429 -2.88 5.91 -21.47
N ASN A 430 -1.74 5.22 -21.61
CA ASN A 430 -1.29 4.64 -22.87
C ASN A 430 -0.72 3.22 -22.63
N PRO A 431 -1.57 2.18 -22.65
CA PRO A 431 -1.15 0.83 -22.33
C PRO A 431 -0.18 0.28 -23.39
N PRO A 432 1.02 -0.19 -22.99
CA PRO A 432 1.99 -0.76 -23.90
C PRO A 432 1.53 -2.13 -24.45
N ALA A 433 2.19 -2.61 -25.50
CA ALA A 433 1.93 -3.94 -26.05
C ALA A 433 2.44 -5.07 -25.14
N LEU A 434 3.48 -4.79 -24.36
CA LEU A 434 4.04 -5.66 -23.32
C LEU A 434 4.45 -4.80 -22.13
N LEU A 435 4.02 -5.19 -20.92
CA LEU A 435 4.44 -4.57 -19.68
C LEU A 435 5.45 -5.46 -18.95
N LEU A 436 6.64 -4.93 -18.66
CA LEU A 436 7.68 -5.57 -17.87
C LEU A 436 7.74 -4.89 -16.50
N LEU A 437 7.69 -5.67 -15.42
CA LEU A 437 7.67 -5.17 -14.04
C LEU A 437 8.79 -5.84 -13.25
N ASP A 438 9.84 -5.10 -12.92
CA ASP A 438 11.03 -5.63 -12.22
C ASP A 438 10.99 -5.26 -10.73
N GLU A 439 10.76 -6.26 -9.88
CA GLU A 439 10.81 -6.18 -8.40
C GLU A 439 10.02 -5.02 -7.77
N ILE A 440 8.92 -4.63 -8.42
CA ILE A 440 8.12 -3.47 -8.02
C ILE A 440 7.52 -3.59 -6.61
N SER A 441 7.41 -4.79 -6.03
CA SER A 441 6.79 -5.02 -4.71
C SER A 441 7.72 -4.70 -3.53
N ASN A 442 9.04 -4.75 -3.70
CA ASN A 442 9.99 -4.84 -2.57
C ASN A 442 9.99 -3.59 -1.66
N ASN A 443 9.68 -2.41 -2.21
CA ASN A 443 9.73 -1.14 -1.47
C ASN A 443 8.34 -0.52 -1.21
N LEU A 444 7.27 -1.29 -1.42
CA LEU A 444 5.91 -0.78 -1.32
C LEU A 444 5.31 -1.06 0.06
N ASP A 445 4.59 -0.08 0.59
CA ASP A 445 3.72 -0.31 1.73
C ASP A 445 2.52 -1.19 1.30
N ILE A 446 1.87 -1.78 2.30
CA ILE A 446 0.75 -2.72 2.10
C ILE A 446 -0.37 -2.09 1.27
N GLU A 447 -0.68 -0.82 1.51
CA GLU A 447 -1.70 -0.06 0.76
C GLU A 447 -1.32 0.07 -0.72
N THR A 448 -0.08 0.48 -1.03
CA THR A 448 0.36 0.59 -2.43
C THR A 448 0.48 -0.78 -3.10
N LYS A 449 0.85 -1.85 -2.39
CA LYS A 449 0.82 -3.22 -2.93
C LYS A 449 -0.58 -3.62 -3.36
N GLN A 450 -1.60 -3.35 -2.54
CA GLN A 450 -3.00 -3.62 -2.89
C GLN A 450 -3.44 -2.85 -4.13
N HIS A 451 -3.06 -1.57 -4.23
CA HIS A 451 -3.30 -0.78 -5.43
C HIS A 451 -2.69 -1.39 -6.70
N VAL A 452 -1.43 -1.83 -6.63
CA VAL A 452 -0.76 -2.51 -7.74
C VAL A 452 -1.51 -3.80 -8.10
N LEU A 453 -1.88 -4.63 -7.11
CA LEU A 453 -2.62 -5.88 -7.35
C LEU A 453 -3.95 -5.62 -8.08
N THR A 454 -4.73 -4.63 -7.63
CA THR A 454 -5.99 -4.25 -8.27
C THR A 454 -5.78 -3.81 -9.73
N ILE A 455 -4.70 -3.07 -10.00
CA ILE A 455 -4.37 -2.61 -11.35
C ILE A 455 -3.93 -3.77 -12.25
N LEU A 456 -3.01 -4.62 -11.78
CA LEU A 456 -2.49 -5.76 -12.55
C LEU A 456 -3.55 -6.83 -12.82
N ASN A 457 -4.45 -7.07 -11.86
CA ASN A 457 -5.55 -8.02 -12.03
C ASN A 457 -6.54 -7.55 -13.10
N ASN A 458 -6.78 -6.25 -13.19
CA ASN A 458 -7.64 -5.64 -14.20
C ASN A 458 -6.90 -5.25 -15.50
N TYR A 459 -5.58 -5.45 -15.56
CA TYR A 459 -4.80 -5.07 -16.73
C TYR A 459 -5.20 -5.93 -17.94
N PRO A 460 -5.59 -5.30 -19.06
CA PRO A 460 -6.12 -6.01 -20.23
C PRO A 460 -5.07 -6.59 -21.18
N GLY A 461 -3.81 -6.14 -21.08
CA GLY A 461 -2.72 -6.58 -21.93
C GLY A 461 -1.86 -7.67 -21.29
N ALA A 462 -0.80 -8.06 -21.99
CA ALA A 462 0.20 -8.98 -21.47
C ALA A 462 1.20 -8.28 -20.54
N TYR A 463 1.54 -8.94 -19.44
CA TYR A 463 2.63 -8.48 -18.58
C TYR A 463 3.53 -9.64 -18.13
N LEU A 464 4.78 -9.29 -17.87
CA LEU A 464 5.80 -10.14 -17.30
C LEU A 464 6.31 -9.49 -16.01
N LEU A 465 6.09 -10.17 -14.87
CA LEU A 465 6.42 -9.65 -13.55
C LEU A 465 7.53 -10.48 -12.91
N ILE A 466 8.58 -9.81 -12.44
CA ILE A 466 9.58 -10.39 -11.54
C ILE A 466 9.16 -10.06 -10.10
N CYS A 467 8.92 -11.09 -9.31
CA CYS A 467 8.56 -10.93 -7.90
C CYS A 467 9.13 -12.10 -7.08
N HIS A 468 9.42 -11.84 -5.80
CA HIS A 468 9.90 -12.85 -4.85
C HIS A 468 8.89 -13.17 -3.74
N GLU A 469 7.80 -12.41 -3.66
CA GLU A 469 6.79 -12.55 -2.62
C GLU A 469 5.69 -13.52 -3.04
N GLU A 470 5.62 -14.69 -2.40
CA GLU A 470 4.65 -15.73 -2.75
C GLU A 470 3.20 -15.27 -2.53
N GLU A 471 2.92 -14.53 -1.46
CA GLU A 471 1.57 -14.03 -1.18
C GLU A 471 1.09 -13.00 -2.20
N PHE A 472 2.00 -12.13 -2.67
CA PHE A 472 1.68 -11.17 -3.73
C PHE A 472 1.35 -11.88 -5.04
N VAL A 473 2.16 -12.89 -5.40
CA VAL A 473 1.95 -13.71 -6.60
C VAL A 473 0.66 -14.54 -6.49
N ALA A 474 0.30 -15.03 -5.30
CA ALA A 474 -0.91 -15.80 -5.07
C ALA A 474 -2.20 -14.99 -5.22
N GLN A 475 -2.15 -13.67 -5.06
CA GLN A 475 -3.29 -12.77 -5.23
C GLN A 475 -3.46 -12.27 -6.67
N LEU A 476 -2.53 -12.61 -7.57
CA LEU A 476 -2.60 -12.26 -8.98
C LEU A 476 -3.35 -13.33 -9.78
N ASN A 477 -4.19 -12.89 -10.71
CA ASN A 477 -4.82 -13.74 -11.71
C ASN A 477 -3.80 -14.04 -12.82
N LEU A 478 -2.97 -15.07 -12.64
CA LEU A 478 -1.88 -15.44 -13.55
C LEU A 478 -2.26 -16.58 -14.47
N ASP A 479 -1.76 -16.55 -15.70
CA ASP A 479 -1.88 -17.66 -16.65
C ASP A 479 -0.70 -18.64 -16.49
N TYR A 480 0.51 -18.10 -16.27
CA TYR A 480 1.74 -18.89 -16.21
C TYR A 480 2.70 -18.39 -15.13
N VAL A 481 3.27 -19.34 -14.39
CA VAL A 481 4.38 -19.10 -13.47
C VAL A 481 5.61 -19.84 -13.98
N TYR A 482 6.69 -19.11 -14.21
CA TYR A 482 7.98 -19.66 -14.58
C TYR A 482 8.97 -19.50 -13.43
N GLN A 483 9.86 -20.47 -13.27
CA GLN A 483 10.92 -20.45 -12.28
C GLN A 483 12.27 -20.69 -12.95
N ILE A 484 13.26 -19.84 -12.65
CA ILE A 484 14.64 -20.04 -13.10
C ILE A 484 15.37 -20.87 -12.06
N LYS A 485 15.87 -22.04 -12.47
CA LYS A 485 16.71 -22.92 -11.66
C LYS A 485 17.99 -23.22 -12.41
N SER A 486 19.14 -22.90 -11.81
CA SER A 486 20.47 -23.18 -12.37
C SER A 486 20.65 -22.68 -13.82
N GLY A 487 20.11 -21.49 -14.12
CA GLY A 487 20.20 -20.88 -15.46
C GLY A 487 19.20 -21.40 -16.48
N ILE A 488 18.30 -22.31 -16.11
CA ILE A 488 17.26 -22.85 -17.01
C ILE A 488 15.90 -22.30 -16.60
N LEU A 489 15.13 -21.82 -17.57
CA LEU A 489 13.75 -21.40 -17.38
C LEU A 489 12.82 -22.62 -17.39
N CYS A 490 12.19 -22.92 -16.25
CA CYS A 490 11.25 -24.01 -16.12
C CYS A 490 9.84 -23.45 -15.89
N LYS A 491 8.83 -23.97 -16.60
CA LYS A 491 7.43 -23.67 -16.27
C LYS A 491 7.06 -24.42 -15.00
N LYS A 492 6.55 -23.72 -13.98
CA LYS A 492 5.99 -24.34 -12.79
C LYS A 492 4.63 -24.90 -13.20
N SER A 493 4.51 -26.22 -13.29
CA SER A 493 3.22 -26.89 -13.43
C SER A 493 2.48 -26.79 -12.10
N ASP A 494 1.16 -26.55 -12.16
CA ASP A 494 0.26 -26.47 -10.99
C ASP A 494 0.42 -27.63 -10.01
#